data_AF-A0A842NAR3-F1
#
_entry.id   AF-A0A842NAR3-F1
#
_cell.length_a   1.000
_cell.length_b   1.000
_cell.length_c   1.000
_cell.angle_alpha   90.00
_cell.angle_beta   90.00
_cell.angle_gamma   90.00
#
_symmetry.space_group_name_H-M   'P 1'
#
loop_
_entity.id
_entity.type
_entity.pdbx_description
1 polymer ?
#
loop_
_entity_poly.entity_id
_entity_poly.type
_entity_poly.pdbx_seq_one_letter_code
_entity_poly.pdbx_strand_id
1 'polypeptide(L)'
;MSASRPVSYTIDGDGIHLDIALIEIDELLLHEETISGSFYAFMEEIERSGILKSPVIVGRESLVVLDGTHRVEALRNLGCRFMCVCLVDYMSPGIRVDR
;
A
#
# COMPACT_ATOMS: atom_id res chain seq x y z
N MET A 1 -9.67 -16.72 -12.15
CA MET A 1 -9.28 -15.83 -13.27
C MET A 1 -7.92 -15.28 -12.91
N SER A 2 -6.91 -15.45 -13.77
CA SER A 2 -5.59 -14.87 -13.49
C SER A 2 -5.74 -13.36 -13.62
N ALA A 3 -5.71 -12.65 -12.49
CA ALA A 3 -5.65 -11.19 -12.51
C ALA A 3 -4.40 -10.81 -13.31
N SER A 4 -4.58 -10.03 -14.37
CA SER A 4 -3.45 -9.48 -15.11
C SER A 4 -2.60 -8.68 -14.13
N ARG A 5 -1.30 -8.98 -14.06
CA ARG A 5 -0.38 -8.23 -13.19
C ARG A 5 -0.51 -6.74 -13.50
N PRO A 6 -0.63 -5.87 -12.47
CA PRO A 6 -0.70 -4.44 -12.69
C PRO A 6 0.60 -3.97 -13.35
N VAL A 7 0.51 -2.94 -14.19
CA VAL A 7 1.70 -2.28 -14.72
C VAL A 7 2.45 -1.67 -13.55
N SER A 8 3.73 -2.03 -13.40
CA SER A 8 4.58 -1.55 -12.31
C SER A 8 5.84 -0.87 -12.83
N TYR A 9 6.39 0.00 -11.99
CA TYR A 9 7.76 0.49 -12.08
C TYR A 9 8.62 -0.25 -11.07
N THR A 10 9.64 -0.96 -11.55
CA THR A 10 10.51 -1.78 -10.72
C THR A 10 11.72 -0.99 -10.22
N ILE A 11 12.04 -1.15 -8.94
CA ILE A 11 13.28 -0.70 -8.31
C ILE A 11 14.02 -1.93 -7.78
N ASP A 12 15.21 -2.18 -8.33
CA ASP A 12 16.10 -3.24 -7.88
C ASP A 12 17.32 -2.64 -7.16
N GLY A 13 17.67 -3.18 -5.99
CA GLY A 13 18.84 -2.74 -5.23
C GLY A 13 19.03 -3.53 -3.93
N ASP A 14 20.29 -3.75 -3.53
CA ASP A 14 20.65 -4.41 -2.26
C ASP A 14 19.98 -5.77 -2.00
N GLY A 15 19.68 -6.52 -3.07
CA GLY A 15 18.99 -7.82 -3.00
C GLY A 15 17.48 -7.71 -2.77
N ILE A 16 16.91 -6.52 -2.93
CA ILE A 16 15.48 -6.24 -2.79
C ILE A 16 14.92 -5.84 -4.16
N HIS A 17 13.73 -6.35 -4.46
CA HIS A 17 12.97 -6.08 -5.67
C HIS A 17 11.62 -5.47 -5.27
N LEU A 18 11.41 -4.21 -5.63
CA LEU A 18 10.24 -3.42 -5.28
C LEU A 18 9.46 -3.04 -6.54
N ASP A 19 8.17 -3.34 -6.58
CA ASP A 19 7.30 -2.93 -7.70
C ASP A 19 6.34 -1.84 -7.25
N ILE A 20 6.48 -0.63 -7.81
CA ILE A 20 5.55 0.47 -7.58
C ILE A 20 4.40 0.37 -8.59
N ALA A 21 3.16 0.27 -8.11
CA ALA A 21 1.99 0.07 -8.96
C ALA A 21 0.75 0.82 -8.44
N LEU A 22 -0.25 0.96 -9.30
CA LEU A 22 -1.60 1.36 -8.91
C LEU A 22 -2.50 0.12 -8.90
N ILE A 23 -3.15 -0.15 -7.77
CA ILE A 23 -4.09 -1.27 -7.58
C ILE A 23 -5.45 -0.71 -7.16
N GLU A 24 -6.54 -1.36 -7.56
CA GLU A 24 -7.87 -0.98 -7.08
C GLU A 24 -7.91 -1.13 -5.56
N ILE A 25 -8.30 -0.06 -4.86
CA ILE A 25 -8.18 0.00 -3.40
C ILE A 25 -9.00 -1.09 -2.70
N ASP A 26 -10.08 -1.54 -3.35
CA ASP A 26 -10.97 -2.57 -2.84
C ASP A 26 -10.41 -4.00 -2.99
N GLU A 27 -9.34 -4.20 -3.76
CA GLU A 27 -8.62 -5.49 -3.83
C GLU A 27 -7.64 -5.70 -2.67
N LEU A 28 -7.31 -4.63 -1.93
CA LEU A 28 -6.35 -4.68 -0.82
C LEU A 28 -6.99 -5.31 0.43
N LEU A 29 -6.28 -6.28 1.00
CA LEU A 29 -6.70 -6.99 2.22
C LEU A 29 -6.01 -6.38 3.44
N LEU A 30 -6.81 -5.80 4.34
CA LEU A 30 -6.33 -5.25 5.61
C LEU A 30 -6.29 -6.35 6.67
N HIS A 31 -5.21 -6.39 7.46
CA HIS A 31 -5.03 -7.38 8.52
C HIS A 31 -4.96 -6.77 9.94
N GLU A 32 -5.01 -5.44 10.05
CA GLU A 32 -4.97 -4.69 11.31
C GLU A 32 -6.24 -3.88 11.52
N GLU A 33 -6.68 -3.72 12.77
CA GLU A 33 -7.75 -2.78 13.12
C GLU A 33 -7.23 -1.34 13.07
N THR A 34 -8.03 -0.43 12.50
CA THR A 34 -7.68 0.99 12.42
C THR A 34 -7.98 1.67 13.74
N ILE A 35 -6.96 2.17 14.43
CA ILE A 35 -7.10 2.93 15.68
C ILE A 35 -6.29 4.22 15.57
N SER A 36 -6.95 5.38 15.50
CA SER A 36 -6.49 6.61 16.16
C SER A 36 -7.29 7.86 15.79
N GLY A 37 -7.32 8.83 16.71
CA GLY A 37 -7.87 10.17 16.49
C GLY A 37 -7.08 11.05 15.50
N SER A 38 -5.91 10.61 15.01
CA SER A 38 -5.09 11.34 14.03
C SER A 38 -5.53 11.13 12.57
N PHE A 39 -6.54 10.30 12.34
CA PHE A 39 -7.05 9.97 11.01
C PHE A 39 -7.56 11.19 10.23
N TYR A 40 -8.31 12.09 10.88
CA TYR A 40 -8.88 13.28 10.23
C TYR A 40 -7.81 14.28 9.77
N ALA A 41 -6.79 14.53 10.60
CA ALA A 41 -5.71 15.46 10.23
C ALA A 41 -4.91 14.95 9.02
N PHE A 42 -4.73 13.63 8.91
CA PHE A 42 -4.07 13.01 7.76
C PHE A 42 -4.91 13.12 6.49
N MET A 43 -6.23 12.84 6.56
CA MET A 43 -7.12 13.03 5.42
C MET A 43 -7.14 14.49 4.96
N GLU A 44 -7.22 15.45 5.88
CA GLU A 44 -7.20 16.88 5.54
C GLU A 44 -5.89 17.30 4.86
N GLU A 45 -4.74 16.75 5.30
CA GLU A 45 -3.46 16.99 4.63
C GLU A 45 -3.46 16.45 3.21
N ILE A 46 -3.99 15.24 2.99
CA ILE A 46 -4.09 14.64 1.65
C ILE A 46 -5.05 15.44 0.77
N GLU A 47 -6.25 15.79 1.25
CA GLU A 47 -7.20 16.59 0.47
C GLU A 47 -6.62 17.94 0.07
N ARG A 48 -5.90 18.60 0.98
CA ARG A 48 -5.29 19.91 0.73
C ARG A 48 -4.10 19.83 -0.23
N SER A 49 -3.24 18.82 -0.08
CA SER A 49 -2.00 18.71 -0.85
C SER A 49 -2.16 17.96 -2.16
N GLY A 50 -3.13 17.04 -2.24
CA GLY A 50 -3.25 16.05 -3.31
C GLY A 50 -2.11 15.03 -3.35
N ILE A 51 -1.30 14.94 -2.28
CA ILE A 51 -0.06 14.16 -2.27
C ILE A 51 -0.13 13.04 -1.24
N LEU A 52 0.03 11.82 -1.71
CA LEU A 52 0.41 10.68 -0.89
C LEU A 52 1.93 10.53 -0.91
N LYS A 53 2.60 10.80 0.21
CA LYS A 53 4.07 10.83 0.29
C LYS A 53 4.75 9.48 0.11
N SER A 54 4.11 8.41 0.61
CA SER A 54 4.70 7.07 0.64
C SER A 54 3.68 6.01 0.21
N PRO A 55 4.04 5.08 -0.69
CA PRO A 55 3.17 3.99 -1.08
C PRO A 55 2.89 3.05 0.12
N VAL A 56 1.77 2.33 0.05
CA VAL A 56 1.44 1.26 1.00
C VAL A 56 2.22 0.01 0.62
N ILE A 57 2.81 -0.68 1.60
CA ILE A 57 3.59 -1.90 1.33
C ILE A 57 2.62 -3.08 1.31
N VAL A 58 2.65 -3.87 0.23
CA VAL A 58 1.68 -4.92 -0.03
C VAL A 58 2.40 -6.20 -0.45
N GLY A 59 1.95 -7.34 0.08
CA GLY A 59 2.41 -8.65 -0.37
C GLY A 59 1.94 -8.92 -1.80
N ARG A 60 2.86 -9.13 -2.73
CA ARG A 60 2.57 -9.24 -4.18
C ARG A 60 1.51 -10.28 -4.52
N GLU A 61 1.62 -11.47 -3.93
CA GLU A 61 0.76 -12.61 -4.28
C GLU A 61 -0.57 -12.61 -3.50
N SER A 62 -0.60 -12.03 -2.29
CA SER A 62 -1.76 -12.06 -1.41
C SER A 62 -2.60 -10.78 -1.43
N LEU A 63 -2.04 -9.66 -1.90
CA LEU A 63 -2.59 -8.31 -1.76
C LEU A 63 -2.88 -7.89 -0.30
N VAL A 64 -2.29 -8.60 0.65
CA VAL A 64 -2.33 -8.21 2.07
C VAL A 64 -1.46 -6.98 2.27
N VAL A 65 -2.05 -5.94 2.84
CA VAL A 65 -1.33 -4.74 3.26
C VAL A 65 -0.42 -5.12 4.42
N LEU A 66 0.88 -4.96 4.25
CA LEU A 66 1.90 -5.27 5.27
C LEU A 66 2.22 -4.05 6.13
N ASP A 67 2.18 -2.85 5.54
CA ASP A 67 2.36 -1.58 6.24
C ASP A 67 1.53 -0.48 5.56
N GLY A 68 0.83 0.32 6.35
CA GLY A 68 0.05 1.46 5.86
C GLY A 68 -1.47 1.28 5.84
N THR A 69 -2.03 0.40 6.67
CA THR A 69 -3.48 0.20 6.84
C THR A 69 -4.27 1.51 6.94
N HIS A 70 -3.81 2.47 7.77
CA HIS A 70 -4.47 3.77 7.92
C HIS A 70 -4.50 4.61 6.63
N ARG A 71 -3.50 4.47 5.76
CA ARG A 71 -3.47 5.17 4.46
C ARG A 71 -4.51 4.61 3.52
N VAL A 72 -4.66 3.29 3.49
CA VAL A 72 -5.71 2.64 2.68
C VAL A 72 -7.09 3.11 3.13
N GLU A 73 -7.37 3.06 4.43
CA GLU A 73 -8.65 3.53 4.97
C GLU A 73 -8.90 5.01 4.67
N ALA A 74 -7.90 5.87 4.85
CA ALA A 74 -8.01 7.30 4.55
C ALA A 74 -8.37 7.54 3.08
N LEU A 75 -7.62 6.96 2.15
CA LEU A 75 -7.88 7.15 0.72
C LEU A 75 -9.22 6.53 0.29
N ARG A 76 -9.64 5.41 0.91
CA ARG A 76 -10.96 4.81 0.67
C ARG A 76 -12.07 5.75 1.11
N ASN A 77 -11.94 6.38 2.29
CA ASN A 77 -12.89 7.38 2.79
C ASN A 77 -12.93 8.66 1.94
N LEU A 78 -11.79 9.04 1.34
CA LEU A 78 -11.71 10.13 0.36
C LEU A 78 -12.25 9.77 -1.03
N GLY A 79 -12.72 8.54 -1.24
CA GLY A 79 -13.32 8.10 -2.50
C GLY A 79 -12.31 7.82 -3.62
N CYS A 80 -11.04 7.59 -3.28
CA CYS A 80 -10.02 7.21 -4.26
C CYS A 80 -10.26 5.78 -4.78
N ARG A 81 -10.26 5.60 -6.10
CA ARG A 81 -10.41 4.27 -6.72
C ARG A 81 -9.14 3.42 -6.64
N PHE A 82 -7.98 4.05 -6.77
CA PHE A 82 -6.70 3.39 -6.84
C PHE A 82 -5.81 3.76 -5.65
N MET A 83 -5.00 2.80 -5.22
CA MET A 83 -3.96 2.97 -4.22
C MET A 83 -2.59 2.84 -4.88
N CYS A 84 -1.68 3.76 -4.58
CA CYS A 84 -0.26 3.61 -4.90
C CYS A 84 0.38 2.64 -3.90
N VAL A 85 0.87 1.50 -4.41
CA VAL A 85 1.42 0.41 -3.61
C VAL A 85 2.88 0.13 -3.98
N CYS A 86 3.60 -0.44 -3.02
CA CYS A 86 4.90 -1.06 -3.19
C CYS A 86 4.71 -2.57 -2.98
N LEU A 87 4.71 -3.33 -4.08
CA LEU A 87 4.54 -4.77 -4.09
C LEU A 87 5.87 -5.45 -3.80
N VAL A 88 5.88 -6.25 -2.74
CA VAL A 88 7.05 -7.01 -2.29
C VAL A 88 6.77 -8.50 -2.31
N ASP A 89 7.79 -9.30 -2.61
CA ASP A 89 7.76 -10.72 -2.29
C ASP A 89 8.00 -10.89 -0.79
N TYR A 90 6.93 -11.17 -0.04
CA TYR A 90 7.00 -11.35 1.41
C TYR A 90 7.92 -12.51 1.81
N MET A 91 8.11 -13.50 0.95
CA MET A 91 8.99 -14.65 1.21
C MET A 91 10.46 -14.35 0.90
N SER A 92 10.76 -13.17 0.33
CA SER A 92 12.14 -12.77 0.05
C SER A 92 12.94 -12.62 1.35
N PRO A 93 14.18 -13.16 1.42
CA PRO A 93 15.07 -12.98 2.58
C PRO A 93 15.39 -11.53 2.93
N GLY A 94 15.19 -10.61 1.99
CA GLY A 94 15.35 -9.17 2.19
C GLY A 94 14.21 -8.50 2.95
N ILE A 95 13.05 -9.16 3.07
CA ILE A 95 11.91 -8.67 3.84
C ILE A 95 11.96 -9.27 5.25
N ARG A 96 11.94 -8.41 6.26
CA ARG A 96 12.01 -8.81 7.67
C ARG A 96 10.93 -8.07 8.44
N VAL A 97 10.30 -8.79 9.36
CA VAL A 97 9.40 -8.21 10.35
C VAL A 97 10.23 -8.02 11.62
N ASP A 98 10.43 -6.76 12.01
CA ASP A 98 11.04 -6.46 13.31
C ASP A 98 9.97 -6.49 14.41
N ARG A 99 10.34 -6.87 15.62
CA ARG A 99 9.43 -7.00 16.77
C ARG A 99 9.50 -5.82 17.73
#